data_AF-A0A1H9UR63-F1
#
_entry.id   AF-A0A1H9UR63-F1
#
_cell.length_a   1.000
_cell.length_b   1.000
_cell.length_c   1.000
_cell.angle_alpha   90.00
_cell.angle_beta   90.00
_cell.angle_gamma   90.00
#
_symmetry.space_group_name_H-M   'P 1'
#
loop_
_entity.id
_entity.type
_entity.pdbx_description
1 polymer ?
#
loop_
_entity_poly.entity_id
_entity_poly.type
_entity_poly.pdbx_seq_one_letter_code
_entity_poly.pdbx_strand_id
1 'polypeptide(L)'
;MRGRWDHGDELFSFVRLEERVPADHPLRAIRALADEVLASLSGRLEMLYARVGRPSIPPEMLLRATLLQAFFSIRSECMLMEQINYNLLFRWFVGLSMD
;
A
#
# COMPACT_ATOMS: atom_id res chain seq x y z
N MET A 1 -5.87 -34.76 -12.06
CA MET A 1 -5.85 -34.24 -13.44
C MET A 1 -5.02 -32.97 -13.46
N ARG A 2 -4.12 -32.79 -14.44
CA ARG A 2 -3.32 -31.56 -14.58
C ARG A 2 -4.22 -30.45 -15.13
N GLY A 3 -4.28 -29.31 -14.46
CA GLY A 3 -5.06 -28.14 -14.90
C GLY A 3 -4.57 -27.64 -16.26
N ARG A 4 -5.50 -27.23 -17.11
CA ARG A 4 -5.22 -26.66 -18.43
C ARG A 4 -4.74 -25.21 -18.23
N TRP A 5 -3.64 -24.86 -18.89
CA TRP A 5 -3.09 -23.50 -18.88
C TRP A 5 -3.78 -22.69 -19.98
N ASP A 6 -4.98 -22.20 -19.72
CA ASP A 6 -5.55 -21.15 -20.56
C ASP A 6 -4.89 -19.83 -20.14
N HIS A 7 -4.04 -19.29 -21.01
CA HIS A 7 -3.54 -17.93 -20.88
C HIS A 7 -4.72 -17.01 -21.16
N GLY A 8 -5.50 -16.71 -20.11
CA GLY A 8 -6.52 -15.68 -20.16
C GLY A 8 -5.81 -14.34 -20.28
N ASP A 9 -5.59 -13.89 -21.52
CA ASP A 9 -5.30 -12.49 -21.87
C ASP A 9 -6.57 -11.63 -21.64
N GLU A 10 -7.19 -11.78 -20.45
CA GLU A 10 -8.21 -10.86 -20.00
C GLU A 10 -7.49 -9.57 -19.58
N LEU A 11 -7.47 -8.61 -20.51
CA LEU A 11 -6.90 -7.26 -20.36
C LEU A 11 -7.42 -6.49 -19.13
N PHE A 12 -8.44 -6.99 -18.43
CA PHE A 12 -9.06 -6.33 -17.28
C PHE A 12 -9.47 -7.33 -16.19
N SER A 13 -8.57 -7.61 -15.24
CA SER A 13 -8.96 -8.31 -14.00
C SER A 13 -9.55 -7.30 -13.01
N PHE A 14 -10.87 -7.28 -12.82
CA PHE A 14 -11.57 -6.41 -11.86
C PHE A 14 -11.42 -6.87 -10.40
N VAL A 15 -10.32 -7.53 -10.06
CA VAL A 15 -10.13 -8.06 -8.70
C VAL A 15 -9.57 -6.97 -7.80
N ARG A 16 -10.27 -6.66 -6.70
CA ARG A 16 -9.78 -5.64 -5.75
C ARG A 16 -8.49 -6.12 -5.11
N LEU A 17 -7.55 -5.20 -4.84
CA LEU A 17 -6.33 -5.52 -4.07
C LEU A 17 -6.66 -6.18 -2.72
N GLU A 18 -7.76 -5.76 -2.11
CA GLU A 18 -8.29 -6.33 -0.88
C GLU A 18 -8.52 -7.85 -0.96
N GLU A 19 -8.93 -8.36 -2.12
CA GLU A 19 -9.19 -9.78 -2.35
C GLU A 19 -7.92 -10.57 -2.69
N ARG A 20 -6.85 -9.87 -3.09
CA ARG A 20 -5.56 -10.48 -3.44
C ARG A 20 -4.68 -10.73 -2.21
N VAL A 21 -4.91 -10.03 -1.11
CA VAL A 21 -4.16 -10.21 0.13
C VAL A 21 -4.85 -11.26 1.01
N PRO A 22 -4.18 -12.36 1.38
CA PRO A 22 -4.76 -13.39 2.24
C PRO A 22 -5.33 -12.80 3.53
N ALA A 23 -6.46 -13.33 4.00
CA ALA A 23 -7.16 -12.83 5.20
C ALA A 23 -6.33 -13.00 6.48
N ASP A 24 -5.44 -13.99 6.51
CA ASP A 24 -4.52 -14.34 7.60
C ASP A 24 -3.16 -13.63 7.50
N HIS A 25 -2.94 -12.79 6.48
CA HIS A 25 -1.67 -12.11 6.29
C HIS A 25 -1.39 -11.11 7.44
N PRO A 26 -0.21 -11.15 8.10
CA PRO A 26 0.07 -10.35 9.30
C PRO A 26 -0.02 -8.84 9.08
N LEU A 27 0.30 -8.35 7.88
CA LEU A 27 0.14 -6.94 7.53
C LEU A 27 -1.30 -6.43 7.62
N ARG A 28 -2.34 -7.29 7.65
CA ARG A 28 -3.72 -6.86 7.90
C ARG A 28 -3.92 -6.30 9.29
N ALA A 29 -3.46 -7.01 10.30
CA ALA A 29 -3.53 -6.52 11.68
C ALA A 29 -2.72 -5.22 11.84
N ILE A 30 -1.53 -5.18 11.25
CA ILE A 30 -0.65 -4.00 11.30
C ILE A 30 -1.29 -2.81 10.58
N ARG A 31 -1.87 -3.03 9.41
CA ARG A 31 -2.55 -1.97 8.65
C ARG A 31 -3.72 -1.39 9.43
N ALA A 32 -4.55 -2.23 10.05
CA ALA A 32 -5.67 -1.77 10.85
C ALA A 32 -5.21 -0.88 12.02
N LEU A 33 -4.16 -1.30 12.74
CA LEU A 33 -3.55 -0.51 13.82
C LEU A 33 -2.95 0.80 13.31
N ALA A 34 -2.22 0.75 12.19
CA ALA A 34 -1.65 1.95 11.58
C ALA A 34 -2.75 2.93 11.14
N ASP A 35 -3.83 2.43 10.54
CA ASP A 35 -4.94 3.25 10.08
C ASP A 35 -5.67 3.94 11.24
N GLU A 36 -5.88 3.26 12.36
CA GLU A 36 -6.44 3.84 13.57
C GLU A 36 -5.57 4.97 14.14
N VAL A 37 -4.27 4.71 14.30
CA VAL A 37 -3.31 5.70 14.83
C VAL A 37 -3.20 6.90 13.89
N LEU A 38 -3.05 6.65 12.59
CA LEU A 38 -2.95 7.72 11.58
C LEU A 38 -4.23 8.54 11.50
N ALA A 39 -5.41 7.91 11.59
CA ALA A 39 -6.68 8.64 11.64
C ALA A 39 -6.75 9.59 12.84
N SER A 40 -6.26 9.17 14.02
CA SER A 40 -6.18 10.04 15.20
C SER A 40 -5.22 11.23 15.04
N LEU A 41 -4.21 11.09 14.18
CA LEU A 41 -3.20 12.11 13.90
C LEU A 41 -3.56 13.02 12.71
N SER A 42 -4.49 12.60 11.86
CA SER A 42 -4.85 13.26 10.60
C SER A 42 -5.09 14.77 10.76
N GLY A 43 -5.89 15.19 11.74
CA GLY A 43 -6.16 16.61 11.98
C GLY A 43 -4.92 17.42 12.38
N ARG A 44 -3.93 16.80 13.03
CA ARG A 44 -2.64 17.46 13.34
C ARG A 44 -1.74 17.52 12.12
N LEU A 45 -1.71 16.46 11.32
CA LEU A 45 -0.94 16.40 10.08
C LEU A 45 -1.45 17.43 9.06
N GLU A 46 -2.77 17.59 8.95
CA GLU A 46 -3.42 18.56 8.07
C GLU A 46 -2.98 20.00 8.38
N MET A 47 -2.81 20.35 9.66
CA MET A 47 -2.34 21.69 10.05
C MET A 47 -0.90 21.98 9.63
N LEU A 48 -0.09 20.96 9.40
CA LEU A 48 1.32 21.10 8.97
C LEU A 48 1.46 21.22 7.45
N TYR A 49 0.43 20.84 6.68
CA TYR A 49 0.46 20.86 5.23
C TYR A 49 0.09 22.23 4.67
N ALA A 50 0.75 22.61 3.57
CA ALA A 50 0.46 23.86 2.88
C ALA A 50 -0.94 23.82 2.25
N ARG A 51 -1.75 24.85 2.49
CA ARG A 51 -3.10 24.98 1.91
C ARG A 51 -3.11 25.34 0.42
N VAL A 52 -1.95 25.72 -0.13
CA VAL A 52 -1.80 26.19 -1.51
C VAL A 52 -0.58 25.52 -2.11
N GLY A 53 -0.69 25.09 -3.37
CA GLY A 53 0.39 24.47 -4.13
C GLY A 53 -0.06 23.21 -4.86
N ARG A 54 0.92 22.44 -5.36
CA ARG A 54 0.66 21.12 -5.94
C ARG A 54 0.25 20.16 -4.82
N PRO A 55 -0.85 19.38 -4.98
CA PRO A 55 -1.19 18.33 -4.04
C PRO A 55 -0.01 17.37 -3.85
N SER A 56 0.46 17.26 -2.62
CA SER A 56 1.48 16.31 -2.20
C SER A 56 0.85 14.97 -1.85
N ILE A 57 1.70 13.93 -1.74
CA ILE A 57 1.26 12.62 -1.26
C ILE A 57 0.83 12.76 0.22
N PRO A 58 -0.32 12.15 0.61
CA PRO A 58 -0.75 12.16 2.00
C PRO A 58 0.33 11.61 2.94
N PRO A 59 0.58 12.24 4.10
CA PRO A 59 1.62 11.82 5.03
C PRO A 59 1.39 10.39 5.54
N GLU A 60 0.14 9.96 5.65
CA GLU A 60 -0.24 8.60 6.04
C GLU A 60 0.36 7.55 5.11
N MET A 61 0.38 7.80 3.80
CA MET A 61 0.95 6.86 2.83
C MET A 61 2.46 6.73 3.01
N LEU A 62 3.15 7.85 3.26
CA LEU A 62 4.59 7.87 3.50
C LEU A 62 4.92 7.11 4.79
N LEU A 63 4.15 7.34 5.86
CA LEU A 63 4.34 6.65 7.14
C LEU A 63 4.11 5.13 7.01
N ARG A 64 3.08 4.70 6.27
CA ARG A 64 2.87 3.27 5.96
C ARG A 64 4.04 2.71 5.13
N ALA A 65 4.58 3.47 4.18
CA ALA A 65 5.73 3.03 3.39
C ALA A 65 6.99 2.83 4.27
N THR A 66 7.21 3.72 5.26
CA THR A 66 8.31 3.55 6.24
C THR A 66 8.14 2.29 7.10
N LEU A 67 6.90 1.93 7.46
CA LEU A 67 6.64 0.66 8.16
C LEU A 67 7.05 -0.55 7.30
N LEU A 68 6.71 -0.56 6.00
CA LEU A 68 7.17 -1.61 5.09
C LEU A 68 8.69 -1.67 5.00
N GLN A 69 9.34 -0.50 4.93
CA GLN A 69 10.79 -0.41 4.90
C GLN A 69 11.42 -1.08 6.13
N ALA A 70 10.86 -0.82 7.33
CA ALA A 70 11.31 -1.42 8.58
C ALA A 70 11.05 -2.94 8.62
N PHE A 71 9.83 -3.39 8.32
CA PHE A 71 9.47 -4.81 8.43
C PHE A 71 10.20 -5.70 7.43
N PHE A 72 10.46 -5.18 6.22
CA PHE A 72 11.12 -5.94 5.16
C PHE A 72 12.60 -5.59 5.01
N SER A 73 13.16 -4.76 5.91
CA SER A 73 14.57 -4.34 5.90
C SER A 73 15.01 -3.78 4.53
N ILE A 74 14.14 -2.98 3.89
CA ILE A 74 14.39 -2.41 2.57
C ILE A 74 15.42 -1.29 2.70
N ARG A 75 16.53 -1.42 1.97
CA ARG A 75 17.76 -0.66 2.23
C ARG A 75 17.74 0.78 1.75
N SER A 76 16.79 1.15 0.89
CA SER A 76 16.68 2.51 0.35
C SER A 76 15.24 2.84 -0.05
N GLU A 77 14.95 4.14 -0.09
CA GLU A 77 13.66 4.65 -0.56
C GLU A 77 13.45 4.33 -2.05
N CYS A 78 14.48 4.40 -2.89
CA CYS A 78 14.38 3.99 -4.30
C CYS A 78 13.94 2.53 -4.43
N MET A 79 14.56 1.62 -3.65
CA MET A 79 14.18 0.20 -3.65
C MET A 79 12.77 0.00 -3.10
N LEU A 80 12.36 0.79 -2.11
CA LEU A 80 10.99 0.76 -1.59
C LEU A 80 9.98 1.19 -2.66
N MET A 81 10.27 2.26 -3.42
CA MET A 81 9.41 2.71 -4.51
C MET A 81 9.32 1.65 -5.62
N GLU A 82 10.44 1.02 -5.97
CA GLU A 82 10.44 -0.12 -6.89
C GLU A 82 9.55 -1.26 -6.39
N GLN A 83 9.72 -1.68 -5.13
CA GLN A 83 8.89 -2.73 -4.52
C GLN A 83 7.41 -2.35 -4.52
N ILE A 84 7.06 -1.11 -4.19
CA ILE A 84 5.69 -0.60 -4.27
C ILE A 84 5.17 -0.64 -5.73
N ASN A 85 6.01 -0.47 -6.75
CA ASN A 85 5.53 -0.50 -8.13
C ASN A 85 5.07 -1.90 -8.58
N TYR A 86 5.76 -2.98 -8.21
CA TYR A 86 5.41 -4.34 -8.67
C TYR A 86 4.73 -5.22 -7.61
N ASN A 87 4.83 -4.89 -6.32
CA ASN A 87 4.29 -5.74 -5.26
C ASN A 87 2.87 -5.28 -4.86
N LEU A 88 1.87 -6.05 -5.28
CA LEU A 88 0.45 -5.78 -4.97
C LEU A 88 0.17 -5.72 -3.46
N LEU A 89 0.87 -6.51 -2.64
CA LEU A 89 0.75 -6.46 -1.18
C LEU A 89 1.23 -5.11 -0.64
N PHE A 90 2.33 -4.58 -1.18
CA PHE A 90 2.89 -3.31 -0.73
C PHE A 90 1.99 -2.15 -1.16
N ARG A 91 1.51 -2.16 -2.41
CA ARG A 91 0.50 -1.19 -2.91
C ARG A 91 -0.74 -1.18 -2.02
N TRP A 92 -1.27 -2.37 -1.78
CA TRP A 92 -2.41 -2.56 -0.88
C TRP A 92 -2.14 -1.96 0.50
N PHE A 93 -0.98 -2.26 1.11
CA PHE A 93 -0.65 -1.79 2.44
C PHE A 93 -0.52 -0.27 2.52
N VAL A 94 0.12 0.38 1.55
CA VAL A 94 0.28 1.84 1.55
C VAL A 94 -0.99 2.59 1.13
N GLY A 95 -1.95 1.90 0.50
CA GLY A 95 -3.22 2.47 0.03
C GLY A 95 -3.20 2.92 -1.43
N LEU A 96 -2.29 2.39 -2.25
CA LEU A 96 -2.28 2.61 -3.71
C LEU A 96 -3.22 1.62 -4.41
N SER A 97 -3.89 2.08 -5.47
CA SER A 97 -4.68 1.26 -6.40
C SER A 97 -3.78 0.39 -7.29
N MET A 98 -4.34 -0.45 -8.17
CA MET A 98 -3.54 -1.24 -9.13
C MET A 98 -3.08 -0.48 -10.38
N ASP A 99 -3.63 0.73 -10.61
CA ASP A 99 -3.31 1.56 -11.79
C ASP A 99 -1.84 2.00 -11.87
#